data_AF-A0A1R3XUY0-F1
#
_entry.id   AF-A0A1R3XUY0-F1
#
_cell.length_a   1.000
_cell.length_b   1.000
_cell.length_c   1.000
_cell.angle_alpha   90.00
_cell.angle_beta   90.00
_cell.angle_gamma   90.00
#
_symmetry.space_group_name_H-M   'P 1'
#
loop_
_entity.id
_entity.type
_entity.pdbx_description
1 polymer ?
#
loop_
_entity_poly.entity_id
_entity_poly.type
_entity_poly.pdbx_seq_one_letter_code
_entity_poly.pdbx_strand_id
1 'polypeptide(L)'
;MKTTRLLSLLALAAMFGFSSCQKEEADVTANEISPLAMAKISEMGFNTDNVQRTEGGYIVEGDIFFSESDLQASPETTALRVGEEEQYRTNNLVSVGTSRTINVAITTSLPSSYVTALDEAIRRFNAENLRLKFRRVSSGYNILLSKAPAGSSYLASAG
;
A
#
# COMPACT_ATOMS: atom_id res chain seq x y z
N MET A 1 -27.58 34.67 -57.19
CA MET A 1 -27.45 33.26 -56.71
C MET A 1 -25.97 32.91 -56.67
N LYS A 2 -25.32 32.81 -55.49
CA LYS A 2 -24.04 32.06 -55.31
C LYS A 2 -23.44 32.10 -53.89
N THR A 3 -23.78 33.06 -53.03
CA THR A 3 -23.13 33.20 -51.71
C THR A 3 -23.79 32.44 -50.56
N THR A 4 -25.06 32.07 -50.67
CA THR A 4 -25.78 31.32 -49.62
C THR A 4 -25.47 29.82 -49.60
N ARG A 5 -24.95 29.25 -50.70
CA ARG A 5 -24.54 27.83 -50.74
C ARG A 5 -23.14 27.59 -50.15
N LEU A 6 -22.31 28.63 -49.99
CA LEU A 6 -20.99 28.49 -49.37
C LEU A 6 -21.05 28.43 -47.84
N LEU A 7 -22.02 29.10 -47.21
CA LEU A 7 -22.20 29.08 -45.75
C LEU A 7 -22.70 27.72 -45.24
N SER A 8 -23.48 27.00 -46.04
CA SER A 8 -23.99 25.66 -45.70
C SER A 8 -22.94 24.54 -45.81
N LEU A 9 -21.83 24.76 -46.53
CA LEU A 9 -20.73 23.80 -46.65
C LEU A 9 -19.67 23.95 -45.55
N LEU A 10 -19.57 25.14 -44.93
CA LEU A 10 -18.64 25.40 -43.83
C LEU A 10 -19.15 24.88 -42.47
N ALA A 11 -20.47 24.77 -42.31
CA ALA A 11 -21.10 24.23 -41.10
C ALA A 11 -20.98 22.70 -40.95
N LEU A 12 -20.79 21.96 -42.06
CA LEU A 12 -20.68 20.51 -42.03
C LEU A 12 -19.24 20.00 -41.80
N ALA A 13 -18.24 20.85 -42.05
CA ALA A 13 -16.83 20.53 -41.81
C ALA A 13 -16.39 20.70 -40.34
N ALA A 14 -17.19 21.38 -39.52
CA ALA A 14 -16.87 21.65 -38.11
C ALA A 14 -17.20 20.48 -37.15
N MET A 15 -17.80 19.37 -37.64
CA MET A 15 -18.22 18.25 -36.78
C MET A 15 -17.16 17.15 -36.60
N PHE A 16 -15.97 17.25 -37.23
CA PHE A 16 -14.97 16.17 -37.24
C PHE A 16 -13.75 16.40 -36.31
N GLY A 17 -13.81 17.34 -35.37
CA GLY A 17 -12.61 17.78 -34.62
C GLY A 17 -12.43 17.28 -33.18
N PHE A 18 -13.47 16.79 -32.50
CA PHE A 18 -13.33 16.34 -31.11
C PHE A 18 -13.06 14.84 -31.03
N SER A 19 -11.89 14.41 -31.50
CA SER A 19 -11.31 13.15 -31.04
C SER A 19 -10.81 13.37 -29.63
N SER A 20 -11.71 13.31 -28.65
CA SER A 20 -11.32 13.03 -27.28
C SER A 20 -10.79 11.60 -27.29
N CYS A 21 -9.48 11.45 -27.50
CA CYS A 21 -8.78 10.37 -26.84
C CYS A 21 -8.99 10.63 -25.35
N GLN A 22 -10.07 10.08 -24.80
CA GLN A 22 -9.97 9.54 -23.46
C GLN A 22 -8.71 8.71 -23.52
N LYS A 23 -7.71 9.18 -22.80
CA LYS A 23 -6.63 8.31 -22.38
C LYS A 23 -7.38 7.21 -21.67
N GLU A 24 -7.59 6.08 -22.36
CA GLU A 24 -7.75 4.81 -21.67
C GLU A 24 -6.49 4.76 -20.82
N GLU A 25 -6.63 5.22 -19.57
CA GLU A 25 -5.90 4.59 -18.51
C GLU A 25 -6.15 3.12 -18.76
N ALA A 26 -5.10 2.42 -19.14
CA ALA A 26 -5.11 0.97 -19.13
C ALA A 26 -5.58 0.64 -17.72
N ASP A 27 -6.89 0.37 -17.60
CA ASP A 27 -7.47 -0.23 -16.43
C ASP A 27 -6.72 -1.54 -16.35
N VAL A 28 -5.73 -1.53 -15.46
CA VAL A 28 -4.82 -2.63 -15.22
C VAL A 28 -5.76 -3.66 -14.66
N THR A 29 -6.31 -4.49 -15.55
CA THR A 29 -7.37 -5.48 -15.31
C THR A 29 -7.39 -5.82 -13.84
N ALA A 30 -8.31 -5.16 -13.12
CA ALA A 30 -8.50 -5.43 -11.71
C ALA A 30 -8.74 -6.93 -11.67
N ASN A 31 -7.77 -7.68 -11.15
CA ASN A 31 -8.02 -9.01 -10.65
C ASN A 31 -9.09 -8.77 -9.59
N GLU A 32 -10.37 -8.92 -9.97
CA GLU A 32 -11.50 -8.64 -9.10
C GLU A 32 -11.22 -9.33 -7.78
N ILE A 33 -11.02 -8.54 -6.73
CA ILE A 33 -10.71 -9.05 -5.42
C ILE A 33 -11.94 -9.84 -4.99
N SER A 34 -11.75 -11.11 -4.65
CA SER A 34 -12.87 -11.98 -4.37
C SER A 34 -13.71 -11.39 -3.22
N PRO A 35 -15.05 -11.48 -3.28
CA PRO A 35 -15.89 -11.03 -2.18
C PRO A 35 -15.53 -11.69 -0.85
N LEU A 36 -15.00 -12.92 -0.89
CA LEU A 36 -14.49 -13.63 0.28
C LEU A 36 -13.27 -12.95 0.90
N ALA A 37 -12.30 -12.50 0.09
CA ALA A 37 -11.14 -11.76 0.57
C ALA A 37 -11.54 -10.43 1.20
N MET A 38 -12.47 -9.69 0.56
CA MET A 38 -13.02 -8.45 1.11
C MET A 38 -13.72 -8.69 2.46
N ALA A 39 -14.54 -9.74 2.55
CA ALA A 39 -15.21 -10.11 3.79
C ALA A 39 -14.21 -10.45 4.90
N LYS A 40 -13.12 -11.16 4.57
CA LYS A 40 -12.07 -11.49 5.55
C LYS A 40 -11.30 -10.26 6.02
N ILE A 41 -10.95 -9.35 5.11
CA ILE A 41 -10.31 -8.07 5.44
C ILE A 41 -11.21 -7.25 6.39
N SER A 42 -12.50 -7.17 6.08
CA SER A 42 -13.49 -6.49 6.93
C SER A 42 -13.67 -7.18 8.30
N GLU A 43 -13.70 -8.51 8.35
CA GLU A 43 -13.80 -9.29 9.60
C GLU A 43 -12.59 -9.07 10.52
N MET A 44 -11.41 -8.84 9.95
CA MET A 44 -10.21 -8.46 10.69
C MET A 44 -10.22 -7.00 11.17
N GLY A 45 -11.23 -6.22 10.80
CA GLY A 45 -11.43 -4.83 11.25
C GLY A 45 -10.82 -3.75 10.36
N PHE A 46 -10.38 -4.10 9.15
CA PHE A 46 -9.79 -3.13 8.21
C PHE A 46 -10.84 -2.58 7.25
N ASN A 47 -10.64 -1.34 6.81
CA ASN A 47 -11.45 -0.76 5.74
C ASN A 47 -11.15 -1.47 4.42
N THR A 48 -12.20 -1.85 3.70
CA THR A 48 -12.12 -2.50 2.39
C THR A 48 -12.10 -1.50 1.22
N ASP A 49 -12.13 -0.20 1.49
CA ASP A 49 -12.00 0.83 0.45
C ASP A 49 -10.61 0.73 -0.21
N ASN A 50 -10.59 0.71 -1.55
CA ASN A 50 -9.36 0.71 -2.35
C ASN A 50 -8.37 -0.43 -2.04
N VAL A 51 -8.85 -1.60 -1.62
CA VAL A 51 -7.99 -2.79 -1.54
C VAL A 51 -7.40 -3.08 -2.92
N GLN A 52 -6.11 -3.40 -2.97
CA GLN A 52 -5.39 -3.68 -4.22
C GLN A 52 -4.83 -5.09 -4.19
N ARG A 53 -5.07 -5.85 -5.26
CA ARG A 53 -4.41 -7.14 -5.46
C ARG A 53 -2.95 -6.88 -5.84
N THR A 54 -2.02 -7.60 -5.20
CA THR A 54 -0.60 -7.57 -5.55
C THR A 54 -0.02 -8.98 -5.60
N GLU A 55 1.26 -9.10 -5.95
CA GLU A 55 1.95 -10.38 -5.94
C GLU A 55 1.99 -10.94 -4.51
N GLY A 56 1.47 -12.16 -4.32
CA GLY A 56 1.47 -12.85 -3.02
C GLY A 56 0.36 -12.43 -2.04
N GLY A 57 -0.47 -11.44 -2.35
CA GLY A 57 -1.49 -10.97 -1.40
C GLY A 57 -2.23 -9.70 -1.80
N TYR A 58 -2.49 -8.87 -0.79
CA TYR A 58 -3.35 -7.70 -0.88
C TYR A 58 -2.71 -6.50 -0.17
N ILE A 59 -2.84 -5.32 -0.75
CA ILE A 59 -2.57 -4.04 -0.08
C ILE A 59 -3.92 -3.48 0.39
N VAL A 60 -4.00 -3.22 1.68
CA VAL A 60 -5.19 -2.72 2.39
C VAL A 60 -4.84 -1.37 3.00
N GLU A 61 -5.77 -0.43 2.98
CA GLU A 61 -5.60 0.94 3.52
C GLU A 61 -4.41 1.74 2.93
N GLY A 62 -3.83 1.27 1.83
CA GLY A 62 -2.76 1.92 1.08
C GLY A 62 -1.34 1.59 1.56
N ASP A 63 -1.16 0.99 2.73
CA ASP A 63 0.15 0.67 3.28
C ASP A 63 0.22 -0.66 4.06
N ILE A 64 -0.86 -1.41 4.20
CA ILE A 64 -0.87 -2.69 4.92
C ILE A 64 -0.86 -3.85 3.93
N PHE A 65 0.14 -4.72 4.00
CA PHE A 65 0.19 -5.94 3.19
C PHE A 65 -0.34 -7.13 3.97
N PHE A 66 -1.31 -7.85 3.39
CA PHE A 66 -1.74 -9.16 3.85
C PHE A 66 -1.36 -10.20 2.81
N SER A 67 -0.63 -11.23 3.23
CA SER A 67 -0.48 -12.42 2.40
C SER A 67 -1.79 -13.18 2.32
N GLU A 68 -1.93 -14.03 1.31
CA GLU A 68 -3.07 -14.95 1.21
C GLU A 68 -3.23 -15.83 2.47
N SER A 69 -2.11 -16.22 3.09
CA SER A 69 -2.13 -16.98 4.35
C SER A 69 -2.61 -16.16 5.54
N ASP A 70 -2.34 -14.86 5.58
CA ASP A 70 -2.81 -14.00 6.66
C ASP A 70 -4.34 -13.88 6.65
N LEU A 71 -4.96 -13.87 5.46
CA LEU A 71 -6.42 -13.88 5.32
C LEU A 71 -7.07 -15.19 5.77
N GLN A 72 -6.31 -16.28 5.82
CA GLN A 72 -6.79 -17.58 6.31
C GLN A 72 -6.64 -17.73 7.84
N ALA A 73 -5.80 -16.89 8.46
CA ALA A 73 -5.75 -16.84 9.91
C ALA A 73 -7.09 -16.26 10.42
N SER A 74 -7.78 -17.01 11.27
CA SER A 74 -8.89 -16.48 12.07
C SER A 74 -8.31 -16.02 13.41
N PRO A 75 -7.84 -14.77 13.55
CA PRO A 75 -7.50 -14.26 14.86
C PRO A 75 -8.76 -14.29 15.74
N GLU A 76 -8.62 -14.77 16.98
CA GLU A 76 -9.67 -14.62 18.00
C GLU A 76 -9.96 -13.12 18.19
N THR A 77 -11.04 -12.62 17.60
CA THR A 77 -11.48 -11.24 17.72
C THR A 77 -12.32 -11.08 18.99
N THR A 78 -11.66 -11.01 20.14
CA THR A 78 -12.35 -10.53 21.36
C THR A 78 -12.46 -9.02 21.28
N ALA A 79 -13.63 -8.51 20.88
CA ALA A 79 -13.94 -7.09 20.94
C ALA A 79 -14.03 -6.64 22.41
N LEU A 80 -12.91 -6.16 22.97
CA LEU A 80 -12.89 -5.49 24.26
C LEU A 80 -13.18 -4.00 24.04
N ARG A 81 -14.46 -3.65 23.90
CA ARG A 81 -14.88 -2.25 23.86
C ARG A 81 -15.02 -1.73 25.29
N VAL A 82 -13.92 -1.22 25.84
CA VAL A 82 -13.91 -0.53 27.14
C VAL A 82 -13.84 0.98 26.87
N GLY A 83 -15.00 1.62 26.74
CA GLY A 83 -15.13 3.06 26.48
C GLY A 83 -15.71 3.40 25.10
N GLU A 84 -15.78 4.71 24.83
CA GLU A 84 -16.26 5.30 23.57
C GLU A 84 -15.15 5.42 22.50
N GLU A 85 -13.89 5.15 22.86
CA GLU A 85 -12.74 5.30 21.95
C GLU A 85 -12.32 4.00 21.28
N GLU A 86 -11.88 4.10 20.03
CA GLU A 86 -11.30 3.00 19.24
C GLU A 86 -10.00 2.48 19.88
N GLN A 87 -9.88 1.16 20.02
CA GLN A 87 -8.70 0.49 20.59
C GLN A 87 -8.10 -0.46 19.55
N TYR A 88 -6.94 -0.11 19.00
CA TYR A 88 -6.20 -1.01 18.13
C TYR A 88 -5.59 -2.16 18.95
N ARG A 89 -5.93 -3.40 18.60
CA ARG A 89 -5.26 -4.61 19.10
C ARG A 89 -4.65 -5.40 17.96
N THR A 90 -3.51 -6.02 18.24
CA THR A 90 -2.88 -7.01 17.35
C THR A 90 -2.44 -8.22 18.15
N ASN A 91 -2.55 -9.40 17.55
CA ASN A 91 -2.04 -10.65 18.11
C ASN A 91 -0.56 -10.87 17.76
N ASN A 92 -0.04 -10.14 16.77
CA ASN A 92 1.32 -10.26 16.27
C ASN A 92 2.30 -9.41 17.10
N LEU A 93 2.39 -9.69 18.40
CA LEU A 93 3.24 -8.95 19.32
C LEU A 93 4.71 -9.37 19.18
N VAL A 94 5.60 -8.38 19.05
CA VAL A 94 7.05 -8.60 19.08
C VAL A 94 7.48 -8.85 20.53
N SER A 95 7.69 -10.12 20.90
CA SER A 95 8.22 -10.46 22.22
C SER A 95 9.66 -9.94 22.38
N VAL A 96 9.88 -9.13 23.41
CA VAL A 96 11.17 -8.46 23.68
C VAL A 96 12.01 -9.12 24.78
N GLY A 97 11.49 -10.14 25.48
CA GLY A 97 12.29 -10.92 26.44
C GLY A 97 12.94 -10.02 27.49
N THR A 98 14.28 -10.01 27.57
CA THR A 98 15.11 -9.02 28.31
C THR A 98 15.42 -7.78 27.45
N SER A 99 15.83 -8.02 26.21
CA SER A 99 16.06 -7.05 25.15
C SER A 99 15.92 -7.77 23.80
N ARG A 100 15.51 -7.05 22.75
CA ARG A 100 15.45 -7.58 21.39
C ARG A 100 15.98 -6.57 20.39
N THR A 101 16.82 -7.04 19.47
CA THR A 101 17.28 -6.25 18.33
C THR A 101 16.59 -6.74 17.06
N ILE A 102 15.91 -5.83 16.36
CA ILE A 102 15.41 -6.05 15.00
C ILE A 102 16.49 -5.59 14.03
N ASN A 103 16.98 -6.53 13.22
CA ASN A 103 17.92 -6.23 12.16
C ASN A 103 17.14 -5.67 10.94
N VAL A 104 17.58 -4.52 10.43
CA VAL A 104 16.96 -3.86 9.27
C VAL A 104 17.99 -3.76 8.15
N ALA A 105 17.61 -4.12 6.93
CA ALA A 105 18.42 -3.93 5.74
C ALA A 105 17.72 -2.97 4.77
N ILE A 106 18.49 -2.40 3.85
CA ILE A 106 17.99 -1.58 2.76
C ILE A 106 18.67 -2.02 1.48
N THR A 107 17.89 -2.16 0.41
CA THR A 107 18.41 -2.53 -0.91
C THR A 107 19.24 -1.42 -1.51
N THR A 108 20.16 -1.77 -2.41
CA THR A 108 20.95 -0.82 -3.19
C THR A 108 20.16 -0.15 -4.32
N SER A 109 18.93 -0.58 -4.58
CA SER A 109 18.02 0.01 -5.57
C SER A 109 17.44 1.36 -5.17
N LEU A 110 17.53 1.72 -3.88
CA LEU A 110 17.05 2.98 -3.34
C LEU A 110 18.20 4.01 -3.30
N PRO A 111 17.91 5.30 -3.56
CA PRO A 111 18.90 6.37 -3.43
C PRO A 111 19.50 6.46 -2.02
N SER A 112 20.73 6.97 -1.90
CA SER A 112 21.42 7.11 -0.62
C SER A 112 20.68 7.96 0.42
N SER A 113 19.78 8.85 -0.02
CA SER A 113 18.89 9.60 0.87
C SER A 113 18.01 8.70 1.74
N TYR A 114 17.57 7.54 1.23
CA TYR A 114 16.82 6.56 2.02
C TYR A 114 17.68 5.86 3.07
N VAL A 115 18.98 5.67 2.79
CA VAL A 115 19.92 5.13 3.78
C VAL A 115 20.09 6.11 4.95
N THR A 116 20.27 7.39 4.65
CA THR A 116 20.34 8.45 5.67
C THR A 116 19.06 8.53 6.50
N ALA A 117 17.89 8.45 5.84
CA ALA A 117 16.61 8.46 6.54
C ALA A 117 16.43 7.23 7.44
N LEU A 118 16.82 6.04 6.97
CA LEU A 118 16.79 4.81 7.76
C LEU A 118 17.72 4.90 8.98
N ASP A 119 18.94 5.41 8.80
CA ASP A 119 19.88 5.58 9.90
C ASP A 119 19.35 6.54 10.97
N GLU A 120 18.70 7.63 10.56
CA GLU A 120 18.05 8.56 11.49
C GLU A 120 16.83 7.93 12.19
N ALA A 121 16.02 7.14 11.47
CA ALA A 121 14.91 6.40 12.08
C ALA A 121 15.41 5.42 13.15
N ILE A 122 16.42 4.61 12.83
CA ILE A 122 17.06 3.68 13.77
C ILE A 122 17.60 4.44 15.00
N ARG A 123 18.27 5.57 14.78
CA ARG A 123 18.80 6.41 15.87
C ARG A 123 17.68 6.90 16.80
N ARG A 124 16.56 7.38 16.24
CA ARG A 124 15.39 7.84 17.01
C ARG A 124 14.79 6.72 17.84
N PHE A 125 14.46 5.58 17.23
CA PHE A 125 13.91 4.43 17.96
C PHE A 125 14.84 3.91 19.05
N ASN A 126 16.15 3.90 18.80
CA ASN A 126 17.13 3.46 19.81
C ASN A 126 17.33 4.46 20.95
N ALA A 127 17.07 5.75 20.71
CA ALA A 127 17.11 6.80 21.72
C ALA A 127 15.89 6.75 22.66
N GLU A 128 14.80 6.12 22.23
CA GLU A 128 13.68 5.82 23.11
C GLU A 128 14.09 4.83 24.21
N ASN A 129 13.50 4.96 25.40
CA ASN A 129 13.73 4.06 26.54
C ASN A 129 12.99 2.71 26.37
N LEU A 130 13.16 2.10 25.20
CA LEU A 130 12.56 0.82 24.83
C LEU A 130 13.57 -0.32 24.96
N ARG A 131 13.04 -1.50 25.27
CA ARG A 131 13.76 -2.78 25.26
C ARG A 131 13.98 -3.32 23.85
N LEU A 132 13.25 -2.75 22.90
CA LEU A 132 13.41 -2.99 21.48
C LEU A 132 14.50 -2.06 20.95
N LYS A 133 15.44 -2.62 20.19
CA LYS A 133 16.48 -1.89 19.48
C LYS A 133 16.46 -2.26 18.01
N PHE A 134 16.97 -1.37 17.17
CA PHE A 134 17.12 -1.58 15.73
C PHE A 134 18.58 -1.50 15.34
N ARG A 135 18.99 -2.31 14.36
CA ARG A 135 20.36 -2.29 13.83
C ARG A 135 20.35 -2.47 12.33
N ARG A 136 21.03 -1.58 11.61
CA ARG A 136 21.23 -1.75 10.18
C ARG A 136 22.24 -2.87 9.91
N VAL A 137 21.90 -3.80 9.02
CA VAL A 137 22.76 -4.93 8.59
C VAL A 137 22.72 -5.07 7.08
N SER A 138 23.67 -5.83 6.51
CA SER A 138 23.69 -6.17 5.08
C SER A 138 23.13 -7.57 4.78
N SER A 139 23.01 -8.44 5.78
CA SER A 139 22.42 -9.79 5.68
C SER A 139 21.85 -10.23 7.03
N GLY A 140 21.02 -11.30 7.04
CA GLY A 140 20.36 -11.77 8.27
C GLY A 140 19.40 -10.74 8.88
N TYR A 141 18.71 -10.00 8.01
CA TYR A 141 17.75 -8.97 8.39
C TYR A 141 16.37 -9.58 8.71
N ASN A 142 15.62 -8.89 9.55
CA ASN A 142 14.21 -9.15 9.80
C ASN A 142 13.31 -8.28 8.92
N ILE A 143 13.77 -7.08 8.57
CA ILE A 143 13.04 -6.12 7.73
C ILE A 143 13.95 -5.72 6.57
N LEU A 144 13.41 -5.69 5.35
CA LEU A 144 14.10 -5.17 4.16
C LEU A 144 13.35 -3.97 3.61
N LEU A 145 14.04 -2.84 3.47
CA LEU A 145 13.52 -1.69 2.72
C LEU A 145 13.90 -1.84 1.24
N SER A 146 12.90 -2.11 0.41
CA SER A 146 13.01 -2.21 -1.04
C SER A 146 12.15 -1.13 -1.71
N LYS A 147 12.44 -0.87 -2.99
CA LYS A 147 11.57 -0.05 -3.83
C LYS A 147 10.24 -0.79 -4.04
N ALA A 148 9.12 -0.07 -3.94
CA ALA A 148 7.82 -0.60 -4.33
C ALA A 148 7.84 -1.10 -5.79
N PRO A 149 7.10 -2.18 -6.13
CA PRO A 149 6.99 -2.68 -7.50
C PRO A 149 6.62 -1.57 -8.48
N ALA A 150 7.12 -1.67 -9.71
CA ALA A 150 6.79 -0.68 -10.74
C ALA A 150 5.28 -0.62 -10.97
N GLY A 151 4.72 0.60 -11.04
CA GLY A 151 3.28 0.81 -11.18
C GLY A 151 2.48 0.73 -9.88
N SER A 152 3.11 0.49 -8.72
CA SER A 152 2.42 0.54 -7.42
C SER A 152 1.94 1.95 -7.12
N SER A 153 0.74 2.09 -6.54
CA SER A 153 0.21 3.37 -6.06
C SER A 153 0.72 3.75 -4.67
N TYR A 154 1.48 2.88 -4.01
CA TYR A 154 2.02 3.07 -2.68
C TYR A 154 3.53 3.27 -2.72
N LEU A 155 4.05 4.05 -1.76
CA LEU A 155 5.49 4.29 -1.61
C LEU A 155 6.15 3.23 -0.71
N ALA A 156 5.40 2.73 0.26
CA ALA A 156 5.81 1.69 1.19
C ALA A 156 4.56 0.92 1.63
N SER A 157 4.74 -0.37 1.89
CA SER A 157 3.75 -1.18 2.59
C SER A 157 4.48 -2.09 3.58
N ALA A 158 3.85 -2.32 4.73
CA ALA A 158 4.34 -3.21 5.77
C ALA A 158 3.51 -4.51 5.77
N GLY A 159 4.21 -5.65 5.69
CA GLY A 159 3.65 -6.99 5.85
C GLY A 159 4.72 -8.05 5.57
#